data_AF-A0A960YLQ1-F1
#
_entry.id   AF-A0A960YLQ1-F1
#
_cell.length_a   1.000
_cell.length_b   1.000
_cell.length_c   1.000
_cell.angle_alpha   90.00
_cell.angle_beta   90.00
_cell.angle_gamma   90.00
#
_symmetry.space_group_name_H-M   'P 1'
#
loop_
_entity.id
_entity.type
_entity.pdbx_description
1 polymer ?
#
loop_
_entity_poly.entity_id
_entity_poly.type
_entity_poly.pdbx_seq_one_letter_code
_entity_poly.pdbx_strand_id
1 'polypeptide(L)'
;MEETTNYYKPSGKFSILALLTVPILGGLEAAIGALIYSALIWYIPFIYINFFITLGFGFLLLMAVMPALRMARVRNLGVGFLLGLMVGALGVYLEWSVYCALLISAGETTEVGSGLRALSFTDTSFDLDLMLNVAVHASVIWEIIKALYAEGSWGIFRITVSGIPLVLVWLVEAG
;
A
#
# COMPACT_ATOMS: atom_id res chain seq x y z
N MET A 1 20.77 36.95 35.48
CA MET A 1 20.87 37.07 34.01
C MET A 1 19.98 35.99 33.46
N GLU A 2 18.81 36.37 32.96
CA GLU A 2 17.84 35.43 32.41
C GLU A 2 18.27 35.15 30.96
N GLU A 3 18.89 33.99 30.71
CA GLU A 3 19.20 33.54 29.35
C GLU A 3 17.87 33.24 28.65
N THR A 4 17.35 34.21 27.90
CA THR A 4 16.29 33.96 26.93
C THR A 4 16.89 33.17 25.78
N THR A 5 16.91 31.85 25.90
CA THR A 5 17.21 30.97 24.77
C THR A 5 16.16 31.25 23.71
N ASN A 6 16.56 31.99 22.66
CA ASN A 6 15.72 32.26 21.50
C ASN A 6 15.55 30.94 20.74
N TYR A 7 14.64 30.10 21.24
CA TYR A 7 14.30 28.83 20.62
C TYR A 7 13.57 29.12 19.31
N TYR A 8 14.12 28.63 18.18
CA TYR A 8 13.49 28.80 16.87
C TYR A 8 12.10 28.17 16.89
N LYS A 9 11.06 29.01 16.74
CA LYS A 9 9.67 28.56 16.62
C LYS A 9 9.31 28.50 15.12
N PRO A 10 9.03 27.32 14.55
CA PRO A 10 8.55 27.21 13.18
C PRO A 10 7.30 28.08 13.01
N SER A 11 7.23 28.88 11.93
CA SER A 11 6.14 29.86 11.74
C SER A 11 4.77 29.22 11.50
N GLY A 12 4.69 27.89 11.34
CA GLY A 12 3.46 27.14 11.13
C GLY A 12 2.71 27.48 9.83
N LYS A 13 3.31 28.30 8.96
CA LYS A 13 2.73 28.71 7.68
C LYS A 13 2.88 27.58 6.66
N PHE A 14 1.88 27.43 5.80
CA PHE A 14 1.91 26.53 4.65
C PHE A 14 1.33 27.25 3.43
N SER A 15 1.75 26.84 2.24
CA SER A 15 1.19 27.34 0.98
C SER A 15 -0.10 26.61 0.68
N ILE A 16 -1.15 27.32 0.25
CA ILE A 16 -2.40 26.69 -0.24
C ILE A 16 -2.12 25.77 -1.44
N LEU A 17 -1.10 26.09 -2.24
CA LEU A 17 -0.67 25.24 -3.35
C LEU A 17 -0.24 23.84 -2.89
N ALA A 18 0.18 23.68 -1.63
CA ALA A 18 0.49 22.37 -1.05
C ALA A 18 -0.68 21.39 -1.07
N LEU A 19 -1.91 21.92 -0.96
CA LEU A 19 -3.13 21.12 -1.01
C LEU A 19 -3.40 20.53 -2.40
N LEU A 20 -2.71 21.02 -3.43
CA LEU A 20 -2.79 20.49 -4.80
C LEU A 20 -1.53 19.73 -5.20
N THR A 21 -0.35 20.27 -4.91
CA THR A 21 0.91 19.66 -5.35
C THR A 21 1.20 18.35 -4.64
N VAL A 22 0.93 18.27 -3.33
CA VAL A 22 1.23 17.06 -2.54
C VAL A 22 0.31 15.89 -2.95
N PRO A 23 -1.01 16.08 -3.10
CA PRO A 23 -1.88 14.98 -3.51
C PRO A 23 -1.61 14.52 -4.95
N ILE A 24 -1.28 15.43 -5.86
CA ILE A 24 -1.00 15.07 -7.26
C ILE A 24 0.32 14.28 -7.37
N LEU A 25 1.41 14.83 -6.82
CA LEU A 25 2.72 14.20 -6.95
C LEU A 25 2.84 12.96 -6.08
N GLY A 26 2.45 13.08 -4.81
CA GLY A 26 2.42 11.95 -3.89
C GLY A 26 1.44 10.88 -4.35
N GLY A 27 0.30 11.24 -4.94
CA GLY A 27 -0.65 10.29 -5.49
C GLY A 27 -0.13 9.56 -6.73
N LEU A 28 0.57 10.25 -7.63
CA LEU A 28 1.23 9.61 -8.79
C LEU A 28 2.29 8.60 -8.34
N GLU A 29 3.12 8.99 -7.37
CA GLU A 29 4.14 8.13 -6.79
C GLU A 29 3.52 6.95 -6.03
N ALA A 30 2.44 7.19 -5.27
CA ALA A 30 1.68 6.15 -4.59
C ALA A 30 1.07 5.15 -5.57
N ALA A 31 0.55 5.60 -6.72
CA ALA A 31 0.03 4.72 -7.77
C ALA A 31 1.13 3.82 -8.36
N ILE A 32 2.30 4.38 -8.65
CA ILE A 32 3.46 3.61 -9.15
C ILE A 32 3.94 2.63 -8.07
N GLY A 33 4.06 3.08 -6.82
CA GLY A 33 4.45 2.25 -5.69
C GLY A 33 3.50 1.09 -5.46
N ALA A 34 2.18 1.34 -5.55
CA ALA A 34 1.13 0.34 -5.39
C ALA A 34 1.21 -0.76 -6.47
N LEU A 35 1.46 -0.38 -7.73
CA LEU A 35 1.66 -1.34 -8.82
C LEU A 35 2.87 -2.24 -8.58
N ILE A 36 4.01 -1.63 -8.21
CA ILE A 36 5.25 -2.38 -7.93
C ILE A 36 5.06 -3.29 -6.71
N TYR A 37 4.51 -2.76 -5.63
CA TYR A 37 4.26 -3.51 -4.40
C TYR A 37 3.35 -4.71 -4.66
N SER A 38 2.20 -4.49 -5.30
CA SER A 38 1.23 -5.57 -5.56
C SER A 38 1.83 -6.64 -6.46
N ALA A 39 2.60 -6.26 -7.48
CA ALA A 39 3.31 -7.22 -8.33
C ALA A 39 4.34 -8.04 -7.53
N LEU A 40 5.10 -7.40 -6.63
CA LEU A 40 6.06 -8.09 -5.79
C LEU A 40 5.38 -9.09 -4.84
N ILE A 41 4.29 -8.69 -4.17
CA ILE A 41 3.54 -9.58 -3.27
C ILE A 41 2.89 -10.74 -4.04
N TRP A 42 2.37 -10.47 -5.25
CA TRP A 42 1.70 -11.47 -6.06
C TRP A 42 2.65 -12.54 -6.61
N TYR A 43 3.83 -12.14 -7.10
CA TYR A 43 4.77 -13.05 -7.76
C TYR A 43 5.85 -13.66 -6.85
N ILE A 44 6.01 -13.17 -5.62
CA ILE A 44 7.02 -13.68 -4.67
C ILE A 44 6.30 -14.57 -3.63
N PRO A 45 6.33 -15.91 -3.75
CA PRO A 45 5.65 -16.83 -2.85
C PRO A 45 6.41 -17.05 -1.52
N PHE A 46 6.97 -15.98 -0.93
CA PHE A 46 7.74 -16.06 0.32
C PHE A 46 7.24 -15.04 1.35
N ILE A 47 6.43 -15.53 2.30
CA ILE A 47 5.77 -14.69 3.32
C ILE A 47 6.70 -13.77 4.12
N TYR A 48 7.92 -14.22 4.43
CA TYR A 48 8.89 -13.39 5.17
C TYR A 48 9.47 -12.26 4.33
N ILE A 49 9.51 -12.42 3.00
CA ILE A 49 9.96 -11.37 2.09
C ILE A 49 8.87 -10.30 1.98
N ASN A 50 7.59 -10.69 2.03
CA ASN A 50 6.45 -9.76 2.01
C ASN A 50 6.52 -8.74 3.15
N PHE A 51 7.02 -9.14 4.33
CA PHE A 51 7.27 -8.20 5.44
C PHE A 51 8.24 -7.08 5.04
N PHE A 52 9.37 -7.43 4.43
CA PHE A 52 10.35 -6.43 3.97
C PHE A 52 9.84 -5.62 2.78
N ILE A 53 9.06 -6.22 1.88
CA ILE A 53 8.42 -5.52 0.76
C ILE A 53 7.43 -4.48 1.29
N THR A 54 6.66 -4.81 2.32
CA THR A 54 5.71 -3.89 2.99
C THR A 54 6.42 -2.74 3.67
N LEU A 55 7.50 -3.00 4.43
CA LEU A 55 8.35 -1.94 4.97
C LEU A 55 8.93 -1.06 3.86
N GLY A 56 9.36 -1.67 2.75
CA GLY A 56 9.85 -0.96 1.56
C GLY A 56 8.77 -0.06 0.95
N PHE A 57 7.52 -0.52 0.87
CA PHE A 57 6.41 0.26 0.35
C PHE A 57 6.08 1.46 1.23
N GLY A 58 5.96 1.27 2.55
CA GLY A 58 5.79 2.38 3.49
C GLY A 58 6.93 3.40 3.41
N PHE A 59 8.17 2.92 3.26
CA PHE A 59 9.34 3.78 3.07
C PHE A 59 9.31 4.54 1.73
N LEU A 60 8.88 3.89 0.64
CA LEU A 60 8.70 4.53 -0.67
C LEU A 60 7.64 5.63 -0.62
N LEU A 61 6.51 5.39 0.03
CA LEU A 61 5.46 6.40 0.26
C LEU A 61 6.00 7.59 1.07
N LEU A 62 6.81 7.34 2.10
CA LEU A 62 7.45 8.41 2.87
C LEU A 62 8.45 9.21 2.03
N MET A 63 9.29 8.53 1.23
CA MET A 63 10.23 9.16 0.31
C MET A 63 9.56 9.96 -0.80
N ALA A 64 8.34 9.59 -1.19
CA ALA A 64 7.50 10.29 -2.16
C ALA A 64 6.91 11.60 -1.57
N VAL A 65 6.33 11.49 -0.37
CA VAL A 65 5.67 12.63 0.30
C VAL A 65 6.68 13.72 0.70
N MET A 66 7.89 13.35 1.13
CA MET A 66 8.86 14.29 1.69
C MET A 66 9.35 15.36 0.70
N PRO A 67 9.77 15.03 -0.54
CA PRO A 67 10.06 16.00 -1.59
C PRO A 67 8.85 16.87 -1.95
N ALA A 68 7.64 16.28 -2.04
CA ALA A 68 6.43 17.02 -2.36
C ALA A 68 6.10 18.08 -1.29
N LEU A 69 6.21 17.73 -0.01
CA LEU A 69 6.05 18.65 1.12
C LEU A 69 7.11 19.76 1.12
N ARG A 70 8.36 19.43 0.81
CA ARG A 70 9.47 20.40 0.70
C ARG A 70 9.26 21.37 -0.45
N MET A 71 8.87 20.88 -1.62
CA MET A 71 8.59 21.71 -2.80
C MET A 71 7.41 22.64 -2.56
N ALA A 72 6.37 22.13 -1.88
CA ALA A 72 5.20 22.90 -1.47
C ALA A 72 5.47 23.88 -0.31
N ARG A 73 6.68 23.86 0.26
CA ARG A 73 7.12 24.70 1.39
C ARG A 73 6.20 24.58 2.61
N VAL A 74 5.71 23.37 2.89
CA VAL A 74 4.89 23.11 4.09
C VAL A 74 5.78 23.16 5.32
N ARG A 75 5.58 24.16 6.19
CA ARG A 75 6.31 24.31 7.46
C ARG A 75 5.41 24.06 8.68
N ASN A 76 4.19 23.57 8.44
CA ASN A 76 3.23 23.18 9.46
C ASN A 76 3.25 21.66 9.60
N LEU A 77 3.64 21.17 10.78
CA LEU A 77 3.74 19.73 11.03
C LEU A 77 2.38 19.03 10.90
N GLY A 78 1.31 19.62 11.41
CA GLY A 78 -0.03 19.05 11.35
C GLY A 78 -0.55 18.91 9.91
N VAL A 79 -0.38 19.96 9.09
CA VAL A 79 -0.76 19.91 7.67
C VAL A 79 0.10 18.90 6.90
N GLY A 80 1.41 18.87 7.16
CA GLY A 80 2.30 17.90 6.53
C GLY A 80 1.93 16.45 6.88
N PHE A 81 1.60 16.20 8.15
CA PHE A 81 1.14 14.90 8.62
C PHE A 81 -0.18 14.48 7.96
N LEU A 82 -1.19 15.36 7.91
CA LEU A 82 -2.47 15.06 7.27
C LEU A 82 -2.32 14.79 5.77
N LEU A 83 -1.50 15.57 5.07
CA LEU A 83 -1.23 15.35 3.64
C LEU A 83 -0.48 14.04 3.41
N GLY A 84 0.49 13.70 4.26
CA GLY A 84 1.19 12.42 4.20
C GLY A 84 0.28 11.24 4.48
N LEU A 85 -0.58 11.33 5.49
CA LEU A 85 -1.57 10.30 5.82
C LEU A 85 -2.56 10.10 4.67
N MET A 86 -3.01 11.19 4.02
CA MET A 86 -3.88 11.10 2.87
C MET A 86 -3.22 10.39 1.68
N VAL A 87 -1.95 10.68 1.38
CA VAL A 87 -1.19 9.99 0.33
C VAL A 87 -0.95 8.53 0.69
N GLY A 88 -0.64 8.22 1.95
CA GLY A 88 -0.48 6.85 2.43
C GLY A 88 -1.77 6.03 2.29
N ALA A 89 -2.90 6.59 2.73
CA ALA A 89 -4.22 5.98 2.59
C ALA A 89 -4.59 5.75 1.11
N LEU A 90 -4.27 6.70 0.23
CA LEU A 90 -4.46 6.53 -1.21
C LEU A 90 -3.58 5.40 -1.76
N GLY A 91 -2.32 5.30 -1.32
CA GLY A 91 -1.40 4.23 -1.72
C GLY A 91 -1.93 2.84 -1.37
N VAL A 92 -2.37 2.65 -0.12
CA VAL A 92 -2.98 1.39 0.34
C VAL A 92 -4.26 1.08 -0.46
N TYR A 93 -5.10 2.08 -0.71
CA TYR A 93 -6.31 1.87 -1.51
C TYR A 93 -6.02 1.42 -2.95
N LEU A 94 -5.04 2.06 -3.61
CA LEU A 94 -4.64 1.71 -4.97
C LEU A 94 -3.97 0.34 -5.03
N GLU A 95 -3.21 -0.02 -4.00
CA GLU A 95 -2.60 -1.34 -3.86
C GLU A 95 -3.65 -2.45 -3.79
N TRP A 96 -4.65 -2.31 -2.92
CA TRP A 96 -5.80 -3.22 -2.90
C TRP A 96 -6.55 -3.27 -4.24
N SER A 97 -6.65 -2.15 -4.96
CA SER A 97 -7.29 -2.12 -6.28
C SER A 97 -6.50 -2.94 -7.32
N VAL A 98 -5.17 -2.85 -7.31
CA VAL A 98 -4.28 -3.64 -8.18
C VAL A 98 -4.35 -5.11 -7.81
N TYR A 99 -4.25 -5.43 -6.52
CA TYR A 99 -4.33 -6.80 -6.03
C TYR A 99 -5.65 -7.48 -6.43
N CYS A 100 -6.77 -6.79 -6.25
CA CYS A 100 -8.08 -7.31 -6.65
C CYS A 100 -8.17 -7.53 -8.17
N ALA A 101 -7.61 -6.63 -8.98
CA ALA A 101 -7.59 -6.80 -10.43
C ALA A 101 -6.78 -8.03 -10.85
N LEU A 102 -5.59 -8.24 -10.26
CA LEU A 102 -4.79 -9.44 -10.48
C LEU A 102 -5.52 -10.72 -10.05
N LEU A 103 -6.22 -10.67 -8.91
CA LEU A 103 -6.99 -11.79 -8.40
C LEU A 103 -8.20 -12.14 -9.28
N ILE A 104 -8.92 -11.14 -9.80
CA ILE A 104 -10.05 -11.36 -10.72
C ILE A 104 -9.55 -11.91 -12.07
N SER A 105 -8.40 -11.43 -12.54
CA SER A 105 -7.74 -11.91 -13.76
C SER A 105 -6.88 -13.16 -13.54
N ALA A 106 -7.01 -13.82 -12.39
CA ALA A 106 -6.25 -15.02 -12.08
C ALA A 106 -6.68 -16.19 -12.96
N GLY A 107 -5.73 -16.74 -13.71
CA GLY A 107 -5.91 -17.94 -14.52
C GLY A 107 -5.57 -19.22 -13.76
N GLU A 108 -4.99 -20.18 -14.48
CA GLU A 108 -4.60 -21.46 -13.89
C GLU A 108 -3.40 -21.30 -12.94
N THR A 109 -3.44 -22.01 -11.81
CA THR A 109 -2.33 -22.07 -10.86
C THR A 109 -1.48 -23.31 -11.14
N THR A 110 -0.23 -23.11 -11.51
CA THR A 110 0.76 -24.17 -11.69
C THR A 110 1.56 -24.34 -10.41
N GLU A 111 1.53 -25.55 -9.85
CA GLU A 111 2.38 -25.91 -8.71
C GLU A 111 3.69 -26.54 -9.19
N VAL A 112 4.83 -25.93 -8.85
CA VAL A 112 6.17 -26.42 -9.18
C VAL A 112 6.83 -26.92 -7.90
N GLY A 113 7.13 -28.23 -7.87
CA GLY A 113 7.75 -28.92 -6.73
C GLY A 113 6.83 -29.95 -6.07
N SER A 114 7.30 -30.56 -4.99
CA SER A 114 6.50 -31.53 -4.23
C SER A 114 6.74 -31.39 -2.72
N GLY A 115 5.67 -31.58 -1.93
CA GLY A 115 5.72 -31.48 -0.46
C GLY A 115 5.78 -30.04 0.06
N LEU A 116 6.46 -29.83 1.19
CA LEU A 116 6.51 -28.53 1.93
C LEU A 116 7.28 -27.40 1.20
N ARG A 117 7.79 -27.67 -0.01
CA ARG A 117 8.53 -26.72 -0.86
C ARG A 117 7.84 -26.49 -2.22
N ALA A 118 6.61 -26.97 -2.39
CA ALA A 118 5.84 -26.67 -3.59
C ALA A 118 5.61 -25.16 -3.67
N LEU A 119 5.97 -24.57 -4.81
CA LEU A 119 5.74 -23.17 -5.11
C LEU A 119 4.57 -23.07 -6.06
N SER A 120 3.55 -22.30 -5.69
CA SER A 120 2.38 -22.05 -6.52
C SER A 120 2.59 -20.75 -7.31
N PHE A 121 2.44 -20.82 -8.63
CA PHE A 121 2.47 -19.67 -9.51
C PHE A 121 1.14 -19.57 -10.25
N THR A 122 0.54 -18.40 -10.24
CA THR A 122 -0.73 -18.16 -10.93
C THR A 122 -0.46 -17.33 -12.17
N ASP A 123 -0.84 -17.85 -13.34
CA ASP A 123 -0.74 -17.11 -14.58
C ASP A 123 -1.80 -16.01 -14.59
N THR A 124 -1.37 -14.75 -14.63
CA THR A 124 -2.26 -13.59 -14.56
C THR A 124 -1.92 -12.57 -15.62
N SER A 125 -2.94 -12.07 -16.33
CA SER A 125 -2.81 -10.91 -17.21
C SER A 125 -3.19 -9.65 -16.45
N PHE A 126 -2.33 -8.64 -16.43
CA PHE A 126 -2.68 -7.33 -15.88
C PHE A 126 -3.53 -6.54 -16.88
N ASP A 127 -4.72 -6.13 -16.44
CA ASP A 127 -5.64 -5.26 -17.20
C ASP A 127 -5.86 -3.95 -16.43
N LEU A 128 -5.45 -2.84 -17.04
CA LEU A 128 -5.57 -1.50 -16.47
C LEU A 128 -7.03 -1.04 -16.38
N ASP A 129 -7.87 -1.40 -17.35
CA ASP A 129 -9.27 -0.98 -17.37
C ASP A 129 -10.04 -1.67 -16.24
N LEU A 130 -9.75 -2.95 -16.00
CA LEU A 130 -10.28 -3.68 -14.86
C LEU A 130 -9.80 -3.06 -13.54
N MET A 131 -8.51 -2.76 -13.41
CA MET A 131 -7.96 -2.11 -12.21
C MET A 131 -8.63 -0.77 -11.92
N LEU A 132 -8.81 0.09 -12.93
CA LEU A 132 -9.51 1.37 -12.78
C LEU A 132 -10.99 1.17 -12.44
N ASN A 133 -11.65 0.15 -13.01
CA ASN A 133 -13.03 -0.18 -12.68
C ASN A 133 -13.16 -0.57 -11.21
N VAL A 134 -12.29 -1.44 -10.70
CA VAL A 134 -12.24 -1.83 -9.28
C VAL A 134 -11.93 -0.62 -8.39
N ALA A 135 -10.99 0.23 -8.77
CA ALA A 135 -10.63 1.43 -8.02
C ALA A 135 -11.78 2.45 -7.92
N VAL A 136 -12.70 2.50 -8.88
CA VAL A 136 -13.90 3.35 -8.81
C VAL A 136 -15.01 2.68 -7.99
N HIS A 137 -15.09 1.36 -8.02
CA HIS A 137 -16.12 0.58 -7.32
C HIS A 137 -15.58 -0.08 -6.04
N ALA A 138 -15.37 0.73 -5.01
CA ALA A 138 -14.83 0.29 -3.71
C ALA A 138 -15.59 -0.89 -3.07
N SER A 139 -16.87 -1.11 -3.43
CA SER A 139 -17.64 -2.27 -2.98
C SER A 139 -17.01 -3.60 -3.40
N VAL A 140 -16.39 -3.66 -4.57
CA VAL A 140 -15.74 -4.88 -5.09
C VAL A 140 -14.59 -5.31 -4.17
N ILE A 141 -13.76 -4.34 -3.77
CA ILE A 141 -12.64 -4.57 -2.84
C ILE A 141 -13.17 -5.13 -1.51
N TRP A 142 -14.25 -4.57 -0.98
CA TRP A 142 -14.83 -5.06 0.28
C TRP A 142 -15.40 -6.47 0.19
N GLU A 143 -16.05 -6.82 -0.91
CA GLU A 143 -16.54 -8.18 -1.11
C GLU A 143 -15.38 -9.19 -1.23
N ILE A 144 -14.30 -8.82 -1.93
CA ILE A 144 -13.09 -9.64 -2.01
C ILE A 144 -12.44 -9.80 -0.63
N ILE A 145 -12.30 -8.73 0.15
CA ILE A 145 -11.77 -8.79 1.52
C ILE A 145 -12.59 -9.75 2.39
N LYS A 146 -13.93 -9.71 2.29
CA LYS A 146 -14.81 -10.63 3.04
C LYS A 146 -14.63 -12.08 2.60
N ALA A 147 -14.52 -12.32 1.28
CA ALA A 147 -14.26 -13.64 0.75
C ALA A 147 -12.91 -14.18 1.24
N LEU A 148 -11.84 -13.38 1.15
CA LEU A 148 -10.52 -13.74 1.65
C LEU A 148 -10.49 -13.97 3.16
N TYR A 149 -11.28 -13.20 3.93
CA TYR A 149 -11.41 -13.43 5.37
C TYR A 149 -12.03 -14.79 5.67
N ALA A 150 -13.04 -15.21 4.91
CA ALA A 150 -13.76 -16.47 5.11
C ALA A 150 -12.96 -17.68 4.62
N GLU A 151 -12.36 -17.58 3.43
CA GLU A 151 -11.72 -18.70 2.73
C GLU A 151 -10.20 -18.76 2.97
N GLY A 152 -9.57 -17.62 3.27
CA GLY A 152 -8.13 -17.46 3.43
C GLY A 152 -7.42 -17.22 2.10
N SER A 153 -6.31 -16.47 2.13
CA SER A 153 -5.55 -16.11 0.91
C SER A 153 -4.26 -16.91 0.72
N TRP A 154 -3.72 -17.49 1.80
CA TRP A 154 -2.42 -18.15 1.83
C TRP A 154 -2.36 -19.19 2.95
N GLY A 155 -1.50 -20.19 2.80
CA GLY A 155 -1.32 -21.26 3.78
C GLY A 155 0.07 -21.27 4.40
N ILE A 156 0.14 -21.64 5.68
CA ILE A 156 1.39 -22.03 6.34
C ILE A 156 1.40 -23.55 6.43
N PHE A 157 2.34 -24.17 5.71
CA PHE A 157 2.45 -25.63 5.52
C PHE A 157 1.24 -26.27 4.81
N ARG A 158 0.21 -26.65 5.57
CA ARG A 158 -1.04 -27.30 5.07
C ARG A 158 -2.31 -26.63 5.60
N ILE A 159 -2.16 -25.58 6.39
CA ILE A 159 -3.29 -24.87 6.99
C ILE A 159 -3.45 -23.57 6.23
N THR A 160 -4.58 -23.43 5.54
CA THR A 160 -5.00 -22.15 4.96
C THR A 160 -5.28 -21.19 6.10
N VAL A 161 -4.60 -20.05 6.09
CA VAL A 161 -4.75 -19.01 7.09
C VAL A 161 -5.96 -18.17 6.70
N SER A 162 -7.02 -18.24 7.52
CA SER A 162 -8.24 -17.45 7.38
C SER A 162 -8.61 -16.78 8.71
N GLY A 163 -9.51 -15.79 8.66
CA GLY A 163 -10.02 -15.11 9.85
C GLY A 163 -9.05 -14.09 10.47
N ILE A 164 -8.98 -14.08 11.81
CA ILE A 164 -8.27 -13.05 12.61
C ILE A 164 -6.78 -12.90 12.25
N PRO A 165 -6.00 -13.98 12.04
CA PRO A 165 -4.59 -13.84 11.67
C PRO A 165 -4.38 -13.04 10.37
N LEU A 166 -5.31 -13.14 9.43
CA LEU A 166 -5.28 -12.41 8.16
C LEU A 166 -5.47 -10.90 8.40
N VAL A 167 -6.43 -10.56 9.26
CA VAL A 167 -6.71 -9.17 9.64
C VAL A 167 -5.52 -8.52 10.34
N LEU A 168 -4.80 -9.27 11.18
CA LEU A 168 -3.60 -8.75 11.84
C LEU A 168 -2.50 -8.40 10.83
N VAL A 169 -2.32 -9.21 9.78
CA VAL A 169 -1.36 -8.89 8.71
C VAL A 169 -1.80 -7.65 7.94
N TRP A 170 -3.08 -7.57 7.55
CA TRP A 170 -3.60 -6.38 6.86
C TRP A 170 -3.49 -5.11 7.70
N LEU A 171 -3.67 -5.21 9.02
CA LEU A 171 -3.47 -4.06 9.91
C LEU A 171 -2.01 -3.61 9.97
N VAL A 172 -1.05 -4.54 9.90
CA VAL A 172 0.38 -4.23 9.80
C VAL A 172 0.72 -3.67 8.42
N GLU A 173 0.09 -4.14 7.35
CA GLU A 173 0.26 -3.57 6.01
C GLU A 173 -0.31 -2.16 5.91
N ALA A 174 -1.40 -1.88 6.63
CA ALA A 174 -2.04 -0.57 6.67
C ALA A 174 -1.33 0.48 7.56
N GLY A 175 -0.34 0.09 8.39
CA GLY A 175 0.28 0.98 9.38
C GLY A 175 1.66 0.56 9.87
#